data_AF-A0AAE3PFH5-F1
#
_entry.id   AF-A0AAE3PFH5-F1
#
_cell.length_a   1.000
_cell.length_b   1.000
_cell.length_c   1.000
_cell.angle_alpha   90.00
_cell.angle_beta   90.00
_cell.angle_gamma   90.00
#
_symmetry.space_group_name_H-M   'P 1'
#
loop_
_entity.id
_entity.type
_entity.pdbx_description
1 polymer ?
#
loop_
_entity_poly.entity_id
_entity_poly.type
_entity_poly.pdbx_seq_one_letter_code
_entity_poly.pdbx_strand_id
1 'polypeptide(L)'
;MTRTKLYVGIYVVLFAFATVQALVEFAGFLESAYWEAFAAIMVLSAIKAVLVAAYYQHLRWEPRSVSYLVAGGLVAATALTGAAAFSIL
;
A
#
# COMPACT_ATOMS: atom_id res chain seq x y z
N MET A 1 4.40 12.32 23.81
CA MET A 1 3.37 12.86 22.88
C MET A 1 3.93 13.89 21.88
N THR A 2 5.23 13.91 21.57
CA THR A 2 5.87 14.97 20.78
C THR A 2 5.66 14.87 19.25
N ARG A 3 5.10 13.75 18.73
CA ARG A 3 4.84 13.57 17.29
C ARG A 3 3.39 13.29 16.92
N THR A 4 2.44 13.43 17.85
CA THR A 4 1.02 13.11 17.60
C THR A 4 0.47 13.85 16.37
N LYS A 5 0.84 15.13 16.18
CA LYS A 5 0.43 15.92 15.02
C LYS A 5 0.89 15.32 13.68
N LEU A 6 2.09 14.76 13.61
CA LEU A 6 2.62 14.12 12.41
C LEU A 6 1.81 12.85 12.09
N TYR A 7 1.58 11.99 13.07
CA TYR A 7 0.83 10.75 12.88
C TYR A 7 -0.62 11.03 12.51
N VAL A 8 -1.25 12.05 13.10
CA VAL A 8 -2.60 12.48 12.70
C VAL A 8 -2.60 13.03 11.26
N GLY A 9 -1.58 13.80 10.87
CA GLY A 9 -1.45 14.28 9.49
C GLY A 9 -1.35 13.13 8.48
N ILE A 10 -0.50 12.12 8.76
CA ILE A 10 -0.37 10.94 7.90
C ILE A 10 -1.69 10.14 7.87
N TYR A 11 -2.37 10.01 9.00
CA TYR A 11 -3.69 9.36 9.06
C TYR A 11 -4.68 10.00 8.09
N VAL A 12 -4.78 11.34 8.10
CA VAL A 12 -5.70 12.07 7.21
C VAL A 12 -5.33 11.84 5.74
N VAL A 13 -4.04 11.81 5.40
CA VAL A 13 -3.58 11.50 4.03
C VAL A 13 -3.97 10.07 3.62
N LEU A 14 -3.73 9.10 4.49
CA LEU A 14 -4.11 7.70 4.26
C LEU A 14 -5.62 7.54 4.09
N PHE A 15 -6.39 8.25 4.91
CA PHE A 15 -7.86 8.27 4.83
C PHE A 15 -8.33 8.85 3.50
N ALA A 16 -7.80 10.01 3.09
CA ALA A 16 -8.12 10.62 1.81
C ALA A 16 -7.83 9.67 0.63
N PHE A 17 -6.68 8.99 0.63
CA PHE A 17 -6.35 8.00 -0.41
C PHE A 17 -7.33 6.83 -0.42
N ALA A 18 -7.73 6.32 0.75
CA ALA A 18 -8.73 5.27 0.85
C ALA A 18 -10.10 5.73 0.33
N THR A 19 -10.52 6.95 0.66
CA THR A 19 -11.77 7.54 0.15
C THR A 19 -11.74 7.70 -1.37
N VAL A 20 -10.62 8.17 -1.94
CA VAL A 20 -10.48 8.27 -3.40
C VAL A 20 -10.60 6.91 -4.08
N GLN A 21 -9.99 5.85 -3.54
CA GLN A 21 -10.15 4.51 -4.11
C GLN A 21 -11.58 4.01 -4.02
N ALA A 22 -12.25 4.22 -2.89
CA ALA A 22 -13.67 3.89 -2.76
C ALA A 22 -14.51 4.64 -3.80
N LEU A 23 -14.24 5.93 -4.04
CA LEU A 23 -14.93 6.70 -5.08
C LEU A 23 -14.68 6.15 -6.48
N VAL A 24 -13.44 5.72 -6.79
CA VAL A 24 -13.11 5.11 -8.08
C VAL A 24 -13.91 3.82 -8.29
N GLU A 25 -14.03 2.99 -7.25
CA GLU A 25 -14.81 1.75 -7.29
C GLU A 25 -16.32 2.03 -7.40
N PHE A 26 -16.87 2.95 -6.59
CA PHE A 26 -18.31 3.25 -6.60
C PHE A 26 -18.78 4.01 -7.83
N ALA A 27 -17.91 4.77 -8.48
CA ALA A 27 -18.25 5.51 -9.71
C ALA A 27 -18.32 4.61 -10.96
N GLY A 28 -18.02 3.31 -10.84
CA GLY A 28 -18.09 2.36 -11.94
C GLY A 28 -16.93 2.48 -12.94
N PHE A 29 -15.81 3.08 -12.52
CA PHE A 29 -14.64 3.24 -13.41
C PHE A 29 -13.93 1.90 -13.67
N LEU A 30 -14.14 0.89 -12.82
CA LEU A 30 -13.58 -0.44 -13.04
C LEU A 30 -14.22 -1.11 -14.27
N GLU A 31 -15.50 -0.84 -14.53
CA GLU A 31 -16.24 -1.36 -15.68
C GLU A 31 -15.98 -0.55 -16.94
N SER A 32 -15.91 0.78 -16.84
CA SER A 32 -15.76 1.67 -18.01
C SER A 32 -14.32 1.87 -18.46
N ALA A 33 -13.37 1.80 -17.53
CA ALA A 33 -11.99 2.26 -17.68
C ALA A 33 -11.03 1.38 -16.84
N TYR A 34 -11.16 0.05 -17.00
CA TYR A 34 -10.54 -0.94 -16.11
C TYR A 34 -9.05 -0.69 -15.87
N TRP A 35 -8.25 -0.52 -16.92
CA TRP A 35 -6.80 -0.41 -16.78
C TRP A 35 -6.37 0.87 -16.06
N GLU A 36 -7.03 2.00 -16.31
CA GLU A 36 -6.72 3.25 -15.62
C GLU A 36 -7.16 3.21 -14.16
N ALA A 37 -8.38 2.70 -13.90
CA ALA A 37 -8.90 2.55 -12.54
C ALA A 37 -8.07 1.57 -11.71
N PHE A 38 -7.73 0.41 -12.29
CA PHE A 38 -6.85 -0.58 -11.68
C PHE A 38 -5.47 0.01 -11.35
N ALA A 39 -4.84 0.69 -12.32
CA ALA A 39 -3.52 1.29 -12.10
C ALA A 39 -3.57 2.36 -11.01
N ALA A 40 -4.58 3.23 -11.01
CA ALA A 40 -4.76 4.25 -9.98
C ALA A 40 -4.93 3.64 -8.57
N ILE A 41 -5.77 2.61 -8.44
CA ILE A 41 -5.98 1.88 -7.18
C ILE A 41 -4.68 1.22 -6.73
N MET A 42 -3.96 0.54 -7.62
CA MET A 42 -2.71 -0.14 -7.29
C MET A 42 -1.64 0.84 -6.80
N VAL A 43 -1.48 1.99 -7.47
CA VAL A 43 -0.52 3.02 -7.08
C VAL A 43 -0.88 3.61 -5.71
N LEU A 44 -2.14 3.99 -5.49
CA LEU A 44 -2.59 4.51 -4.21
C LEU A 44 -2.40 3.49 -3.07
N SER A 45 -2.73 2.21 -3.32
CA SER A 45 -2.50 1.12 -2.37
C SER A 45 -1.02 0.95 -2.02
N ALA A 46 -0.13 0.98 -3.00
CA ALA A 46 1.31 0.87 -2.76
C ALA A 46 1.84 2.03 -1.90
N ILE A 47 1.43 3.27 -2.20
CA ILE A 47 1.84 4.44 -1.41
C ILE A 47 1.35 4.31 0.03
N LYS A 48 0.08 3.91 0.25
CA LYS A 48 -0.46 3.68 1.60
C LYS A 48 0.33 2.61 2.35
N ALA A 49 0.64 1.48 1.70
CA ALA A 49 1.41 0.41 2.31
C ALA A 49 2.79 0.89 2.79
N VAL A 50 3.50 1.68 1.96
CA VAL A 50 4.80 2.26 2.33
C VAL A 50 4.68 3.24 3.49
N LEU A 51 3.66 4.12 3.49
CA LEU A 51 3.43 5.05 4.60
C LEU A 51 3.12 4.34 5.91
N VAL A 52 2.30 3.29 5.86
CA VAL A 52 1.99 2.45 7.02
C VAL A 52 3.25 1.75 7.53
N ALA A 53 4.01 1.10 6.65
CA ALA A 53 5.25 0.42 7.02
C ALA A 53 6.28 1.39 7.63
N ALA A 54 6.49 2.54 6.99
CA ALA A 54 7.47 3.52 7.44
C ALA A 54 7.11 4.14 8.79
N TYR A 55 5.85 4.56 8.99
CA TYR A 55 5.48 5.41 10.12
C TYR A 55 4.66 4.70 11.20
N TYR A 56 3.74 3.81 10.84
CA TYR A 56 2.89 3.12 11.82
C TYR A 56 3.48 1.80 12.31
N GLN A 57 4.19 1.08 11.43
CA GLN A 57 5.01 -0.08 11.82
C GLN A 57 6.42 0.31 12.26
N HIS A 58 6.74 1.61 12.26
CA HIS A 58 7.99 2.18 12.71
C HIS A 58 9.25 1.70 11.97
N LEU A 59 9.11 1.07 10.79
CA LEU A 59 10.22 0.49 10.04
C LEU A 59 11.29 1.53 9.67
N ARG A 60 10.90 2.79 9.51
CA ARG A 60 11.82 3.91 9.23
C ARG A 60 12.86 4.13 10.33
N TRP A 61 12.55 3.76 11.58
CA TRP A 61 13.42 3.97 12.75
C TRP A 61 14.12 2.69 13.22
N GLU A 62 13.80 1.55 12.61
CA GLU A 62 14.44 0.27 12.87
C GLU A 62 15.84 0.20 12.23
N PRO A 63 16.73 -0.69 12.72
CA PRO A 63 18.01 -0.90 12.08
C PRO A 63 17.83 -1.44 10.66
N ARG A 64 18.80 -1.10 9.79
CA ARG A 64 18.76 -1.47 8.36
C ARG A 64 18.57 -2.96 8.11
N SER A 65 19.10 -3.82 8.99
CA SER A 65 18.90 -5.28 8.92
C SER A 65 17.42 -5.66 8.94
N VAL A 66 16.60 -5.01 9.76
CA VAL A 66 15.15 -5.26 9.85
C VAL A 66 14.45 -4.74 8.59
N SER A 67 14.83 -3.56 8.11
CA SER A 67 14.29 -3.01 6.85
C SER A 67 14.56 -3.95 5.66
N TYR A 68 15.78 -4.50 5.55
CA TYR A 68 16.13 -5.45 4.50
C TYR A 68 15.41 -6.78 4.66
N LEU A 69 15.21 -7.26 5.89
CA LEU A 69 14.44 -8.46 6.16
C LEU A 69 12.98 -8.30 5.72
N VAL A 70 12.33 -7.19 6.05
CA VAL A 70 10.95 -6.91 5.63
C VAL A 70 10.86 -6.74 4.11
N ALA A 71 11.79 -6.02 3.49
CA ALA A 71 11.83 -5.87 2.04
C ALA A 71 12.06 -7.20 1.31
N GLY A 72 12.97 -8.04 1.83
CA GLY A 72 13.19 -9.40 1.31
C GLY A 72 11.95 -10.28 1.45
N GLY A 73 11.25 -10.19 2.58
CA GLY A 73 9.97 -10.86 2.81
C GLY A 73 8.89 -10.41 1.83
N LEU A 74 8.79 -9.11 1.54
CA LEU A 74 7.87 -8.56 0.54
C LEU A 74 8.17 -9.10 -0.87
N VAL A 75 9.44 -9.13 -1.26
CA VAL A 75 9.87 -9.70 -2.56
C VAL A 75 9.51 -11.18 -2.64
N ALA A 76 9.78 -11.95 -1.58
CA ALA A 76 9.44 -13.38 -1.54
C ALA A 76 7.93 -13.60 -1.62
N ALA A 77 7.13 -12.86 -0.83
CA ALA A 77 5.68 -12.97 -0.82
C ALA A 77 5.06 -12.64 -2.17
N THR A 78 5.52 -11.57 -2.82
CA THR A 78 5.03 -11.17 -4.15
C THR A 78 5.45 -12.17 -5.23
N ALA A 79 6.68 -12.68 -5.18
CA ALA A 79 7.15 -13.72 -6.11
C ALA A 79 6.34 -15.01 -5.97
N LEU A 80 6.09 -15.48 -4.74
CA LEU A 80 5.27 -16.66 -4.48
C LEU A 80 3.81 -16.46 -4.90
N THR A 81 3.23 -15.28 -4.64
CA THR A 81 1.87 -14.94 -5.08
C THR A 81 1.77 -14.94 -6.60
N GLY A 82 2.77 -14.37 -7.28
CA GLY A 82 2.86 -14.40 -8.74
C GLY A 82 3.01 -15.82 -9.29
N ALA A 83 3.88 -16.64 -8.70
CA ALA A 83 4.05 -18.03 -9.09
C ALA A 83 2.76 -18.85 -8.89
N ALA A 84 2.06 -18.64 -7.78
CA ALA A 84 0.79 -19.30 -7.50
C ALA A 84 -0.30 -18.98 -8.54
N ALA A 85 -0.29 -17.76 -9.11
CA ALA A 85 -1.23 -17.38 -10.17
C ALA A 85 -1.08 -18.24 -11.44
N PHE A 86 0.12 -18.81 -11.70
CA PHE A 86 0.37 -19.73 -12.80
C PHE A 86 0.24 -21.21 -12.41
N SER A 87 0.16 -21.53 -11.12
CA SER A 87 0.10 -22.92 -10.63
C SER A 87 -1.28 -23.55 -10.73
N ILE A 88 -2.33 -22.76 -10.93
CA ILE A 88 -3.74 -23.21 -11.01
C ILE A 88 -4.20 -23.39 -12.47
N LEU A 89 -3.31 -23.16 -13.44
CA LEU A 89 -3.58 -23.26 -14.87
C LEU A 89 -3.09 -24.59 -15.45
#